data_AF-A0A146F0M5-F1
#
_entry.id   AF-A0A146F0M5-F1
#
_cell.length_a   1.000
_cell.length_b   1.000
_cell.length_c   1.000
_cell.angle_alpha   90.00
_cell.angle_beta   90.00
_cell.angle_gamma   90.00
#
_symmetry.space_group_name_H-M   'P 1'
#
loop_
_entity.id
_entity.type
_entity.pdbx_description
1 polymer ?
#
loop_
_entity_poly.entity_id
_entity_poly.type
_entity_poly.pdbx_seq_one_letter_code
_entity_poly.pdbx_strand_id
1 'polypeptide(L)'
;MAANTRYEPAPQRDSFEERAYPQPPPSYQATADYSQAAPRSEDDNVPDDFKFGGTVAEGTLPIRMQFIRKVYSILTAQLLLTTILSSISFFSPSYRLWIQSNFWLMMVSVFGALGFMLVTYWKRKSYPANLLFLSGFTLLEAYSISVVTSFYDARLVIQALILTLGLFVALTLFACQTKYDFTNWMPYLFGGLWFLILFGFVAVFFPANSTVELIYGGLAALIFSAYILVDTQLVMRHYHVEEEIAASISLYLDILNLFLAILRILNSQNNN
;
A
#
# COMPACT_ATOMS: atom_id res chain seq x y z
N MET A 1 9.69 63.60 26.65
CA MET A 1 10.42 64.00 25.44
C MET A 1 9.94 63.13 24.29
N ALA A 2 9.03 63.64 23.46
CA ALA A 2 8.51 62.92 22.30
C ALA A 2 9.31 63.36 21.06
N ALA A 3 9.80 62.39 20.28
CA ALA A 3 10.58 62.63 19.08
C ALA A 3 9.66 63.11 17.94
N ASN A 4 9.93 64.31 17.42
CA ASN A 4 9.30 64.80 16.20
C ASN A 4 9.85 64.02 15.00
N THR A 5 9.06 63.11 14.44
CA THR A 5 9.32 62.54 13.11
C THR A 5 8.95 63.59 12.06
N ARG A 6 9.96 64.13 11.36
CA ARG A 6 9.76 64.97 10.17
C ARG A 6 9.07 64.13 9.10
N TYR A 7 7.95 64.62 8.59
CA TYR A 7 7.33 64.07 7.38
C TYR A 7 8.21 64.44 6.18
N GLU A 8 8.74 63.45 5.49
CA GLU A 8 9.47 63.62 4.24
C GLU A 8 8.48 63.37 3.08
N PRO A 9 8.19 64.36 2.22
CA PRO A 9 7.23 64.17 1.14
C PRO A 9 7.77 63.14 0.14
N ALA A 10 6.88 62.23 -0.30
CA ALA A 10 7.22 61.25 -1.32
C ALA A 10 7.67 61.96 -2.61
N PRO A 11 8.73 61.49 -3.29
CA PRO A 11 9.18 62.10 -4.54
C PRO A 11 8.06 62.03 -5.58
N GLN A 12 7.56 63.21 -5.98
CA GLN A 12 6.64 63.35 -7.10
C GLN A 12 7.45 63.16 -8.38
N ARG A 13 7.50 61.92 -8.86
CA ARG A 13 8.00 61.64 -10.20
C ARG A 13 6.85 61.88 -11.17
N ASP A 14 6.97 62.92 -12.00
CA ASP A 14 6.01 63.14 -13.07
C ASP A 14 6.05 61.94 -14.02
N SER A 15 4.91 61.27 -14.17
CA SER A 15 4.75 60.12 -15.08
C SER A 15 4.91 60.49 -16.56
N PHE A 16 5.14 61.77 -16.85
CA PHE A 16 5.34 62.35 -18.17
C PHE A 16 6.82 62.66 -18.49
N GLU A 17 7.75 62.39 -17.59
CA GLU A 17 9.16 62.30 -17.97
C GLU A 17 9.36 61.02 -18.79
N GLU A 18 9.20 61.18 -20.10
CA GLU A 18 9.38 60.17 -21.11
C GLU A 18 10.78 59.57 -20.96
N ARG A 19 10.86 58.35 -20.41
CA ARG A 19 12.09 57.57 -20.48
C ARG A 19 12.35 57.38 -21.97
N ALA A 20 13.35 58.09 -22.50
CA ALA A 20 13.88 57.80 -23.81
C ALA A 20 14.37 56.34 -23.77
N TYR A 21 13.54 55.42 -24.22
CA TYR A 21 13.91 54.02 -24.34
C TYR A 21 15.05 54.00 -25.36
N PRO A 22 16.29 53.60 -24.97
CA PRO A 22 17.44 53.68 -25.86
C PRO A 22 17.30 52.77 -27.08
N GLN A 23 16.33 51.85 -27.05
CA GLN A 23 15.98 50.98 -28.16
C GLN A 23 14.46 50.85 -28.30
N PRO A 24 13.95 50.71 -29.53
CA PRO A 24 12.56 50.37 -29.75
C PRO A 24 12.24 49.04 -29.06
N PRO A 25 10.99 48.85 -28.57
CA PRO A 25 10.57 47.58 -28.03
C PRO A 25 10.82 46.47 -29.08
N PRO A 26 11.25 45.27 -28.64
CA PRO A 26 11.44 44.14 -29.55
C PRO A 26 10.20 43.97 -30.43
N SER A 27 10.38 43.72 -31.73
CA SER A 27 9.25 43.40 -32.61
C SER A 27 8.56 42.13 -32.07
N TYR A 28 7.25 41.97 -32.31
CA TYR A 28 6.53 40.74 -31.94
C TYR A 28 7.12 39.45 -32.54
N GLN A 29 8.02 39.58 -33.53
CA GLN A 29 8.78 38.48 -34.11
C GLN A 29 10.10 38.19 -33.37
N ALA A 30 10.56 39.08 -32.48
CA ALA A 30 11.77 38.91 -31.68
C ALA A 30 11.51 38.16 -30.35
N THR A 31 10.25 37.87 -30.01
CA THR A 31 9.92 37.02 -28.86
C THR A 31 10.09 35.55 -29.22
N ALA A 32 11.31 35.08 -28.98
CA ALA A 32 11.72 33.70 -28.70
C ALA A 32 11.30 32.61 -29.70
N ASP A 33 12.27 31.77 -30.06
CA ASP A 33 12.06 30.42 -30.59
C ASP A 33 11.12 29.61 -29.68
N TYR A 34 9.80 29.74 -29.87
CA TYR A 34 8.79 28.84 -29.30
C TYR A 34 8.78 27.47 -30.01
N SER A 35 9.63 27.29 -31.03
CA SER A 35 9.78 26.06 -31.82
C SER A 35 10.35 24.88 -31.01
N GLN A 36 10.85 25.11 -29.79
CA GLN A 36 11.37 24.07 -28.89
C GLN A 36 10.72 24.04 -27.50
N ALA A 37 9.74 24.90 -27.22
CA ALA A 37 9.05 24.86 -25.92
C ALA A 37 8.08 23.66 -25.92
N ALA A 38 8.32 22.70 -25.03
CA ALA A 38 7.37 21.61 -24.79
C ALA A 38 5.97 22.19 -24.50
N PRO A 39 4.89 21.54 -24.98
CA PRO A 39 3.53 22.00 -24.71
C PRO A 39 3.33 22.15 -23.20
N ARG A 40 2.89 23.33 -22.76
CA ARG A 40 2.67 23.62 -21.33
C ARG A 40 1.59 22.69 -20.77
N SER A 41 1.87 22.11 -19.61
CA SER A 41 0.90 21.29 -18.86
C SER A 41 0.11 22.16 -17.85
N GLU A 42 -1.06 21.67 -17.42
CA GLU A 42 -1.95 22.39 -16.48
C GLU A 42 -1.23 22.76 -15.16
N ASP A 43 -0.24 21.95 -14.76
CA ASP A 43 0.50 22.10 -13.50
C ASP A 43 1.82 22.89 -13.64
N ASP A 44 2.18 23.40 -14.83
CA ASP A 44 3.47 24.08 -15.07
C ASP A 44 3.59 25.42 -14.33
N ASN A 45 2.46 26.06 -14.02
CA ASN A 45 2.43 27.35 -13.32
C ASN A 45 2.31 27.20 -11.79
N VAL A 46 2.22 25.98 -11.27
CA VAL A 46 2.07 25.69 -9.84
C VAL A 46 3.47 25.43 -9.27
N PRO A 47 3.93 26.18 -8.24
CA PRO A 47 5.18 25.87 -7.57
C PRO A 47 5.15 24.46 -6.96
N ASP A 48 6.28 23.75 -6.95
CA ASP A 48 6.33 22.31 -6.60
C ASP A 48 5.77 22.01 -5.20
N ASP A 49 5.94 22.92 -4.24
CA ASP A 49 5.42 22.78 -2.87
C ASP A 49 3.88 22.69 -2.82
N PHE A 50 3.18 23.24 -3.81
CA PHE A 50 1.72 23.20 -3.90
C PHE A 50 1.20 22.01 -4.71
N LYS A 51 2.10 21.22 -5.32
CA LYS A 51 1.70 20.00 -6.03
C LYS A 51 1.40 18.84 -5.07
N PHE A 52 1.98 18.89 -3.87
CA PHE A 52 1.71 17.95 -2.79
C PHE A 52 0.53 18.45 -1.94
N GLY A 53 -0.45 17.57 -1.73
CA GLY A 53 -1.53 17.80 -0.76
C GLY A 53 -1.25 17.11 0.58
N GLY A 54 -2.09 17.38 1.58
CA GLY A 54 -2.03 16.67 2.87
C GLY A 54 -2.40 15.18 2.73
N THR A 55 -3.09 14.82 1.66
CA THR A 55 -3.41 13.43 1.28
C THR A 55 -3.16 13.18 -0.21
N VAL A 56 -3.14 11.92 -0.61
CA VAL A 56 -3.05 11.51 -2.02
C VAL A 56 -4.21 12.08 -2.82
N ALA A 57 -5.43 12.22 -2.29
CA ALA A 57 -6.54 12.81 -3.05
C ALA A 57 -6.28 14.27 -3.49
N GLU A 58 -5.54 15.03 -2.67
CA GLU A 58 -5.28 16.46 -2.85
C GLU A 58 -4.07 16.75 -3.74
N GLY A 59 -3.18 15.77 -3.98
CA GLY A 59 -2.02 15.94 -4.84
C GLY A 59 -2.37 16.01 -6.33
N THR A 60 -1.47 16.56 -7.14
CA THR A 60 -1.63 16.57 -8.60
C THR A 60 -1.66 15.16 -9.19
N LEU A 61 -2.33 14.99 -10.33
CA LEU A 61 -2.45 13.69 -11.00
C LEU A 61 -1.12 12.91 -11.14
N PRO A 62 0.00 13.51 -11.59
CA PRO A 62 1.26 12.79 -11.71
C PRO A 62 1.77 12.25 -10.35
N ILE A 63 1.63 13.02 -9.27
CA ILE A 63 2.06 12.63 -7.92
C ILE A 63 1.22 11.46 -7.41
N ARG A 64 -0.10 11.52 -7.63
CA ARG A 64 -1.04 10.44 -7.27
C ARG A 64 -0.68 9.13 -7.97
N MET A 65 -0.45 9.20 -9.27
CA MET A 65 -0.09 8.02 -10.06
C MET A 65 1.29 7.47 -9.68
N GLN A 66 2.23 8.33 -9.30
CA GLN A 66 3.53 7.90 -8.80
C GLN A 66 3.41 7.15 -7.46
N PHE A 67 2.62 7.68 -6.53
CA PHE A 67 2.34 7.01 -5.25
C PHE A 67 1.72 5.64 -5.46
N ILE A 68 0.63 5.56 -6.22
CA ILE A 68 -0.08 4.30 -6.51
C ILE A 68 0.89 3.30 -7.16
N ARG A 69 1.67 3.74 -8.16
CA ARG A 69 2.67 2.87 -8.80
C ARG A 69 3.67 2.31 -7.80
N LYS A 70 4.19 3.12 -6.87
CA LYS A 70 5.12 2.66 -5.83
C LYS A 70 4.48 1.61 -4.93
N VAL A 71 3.29 1.87 -4.41
CA VAL A 71 2.55 0.94 -3.52
C VAL A 71 2.38 -0.41 -4.18
N TYR A 72 1.84 -0.44 -5.41
CA TYR A 72 1.59 -1.69 -6.13
C TYR A 72 2.89 -2.37 -6.63
N SER A 73 3.95 -1.62 -6.87
CA SER A 73 5.27 -2.20 -7.21
C SER A 73 5.88 -2.93 -6.01
N ILE A 74 5.82 -2.31 -4.82
CA ILE A 74 6.26 -2.93 -3.57
C ILE A 74 5.41 -4.19 -3.32
N LEU A 75 4.08 -4.05 -3.36
CA LEU A 75 3.15 -5.16 -3.15
C LEU A 75 3.43 -6.34 -4.09
N THR A 76 3.64 -6.07 -5.38
CA THR A 76 3.96 -7.11 -6.37
C THR A 76 5.26 -7.82 -6.02
N ALA A 77 6.30 -7.08 -5.62
CA ALA A 77 7.56 -7.67 -5.19
C ALA A 77 7.39 -8.56 -3.93
N GLN A 78 6.56 -8.14 -2.97
CA GLN A 78 6.24 -8.93 -1.77
C GLN A 78 5.52 -10.25 -2.12
N LEU A 79 4.52 -10.19 -3.00
CA LEU A 79 3.78 -11.38 -3.45
C LEU A 79 4.65 -12.34 -4.28
N LEU A 80 5.51 -11.81 -5.15
CA LEU A 80 6.46 -12.62 -5.92
C LEU A 80 7.46 -13.32 -4.99
N LEU A 81 8.05 -12.60 -4.04
CA LEU A 81 8.96 -13.18 -3.06
C LEU A 81 8.27 -14.30 -2.26
N THR A 82 7.04 -14.06 -1.81
CA THR A 82 6.24 -15.03 -1.06
C THR A 82 5.97 -16.30 -1.87
N THR A 83 5.61 -16.12 -3.15
CA THR A 83 5.33 -17.22 -4.07
C THR A 83 6.59 -18.02 -4.37
N ILE A 84 7.71 -17.35 -4.64
CA ILE A 84 9.01 -17.99 -4.89
C ILE A 84 9.42 -18.80 -3.66
N LEU A 85 9.43 -18.20 -2.47
CA LEU A 85 9.85 -18.88 -1.25
C LEU A 85 8.96 -20.08 -0.92
N SER A 86 7.64 -19.92 -1.06
CA SER A 86 6.68 -21.02 -0.87
C SER A 86 6.88 -22.14 -1.90
N SER A 87 7.20 -21.80 -3.15
CA SER A 87 7.43 -22.79 -4.21
C SER A 87 8.59 -23.74 -3.92
N ILE A 88 9.63 -23.27 -3.23
CA ILE A 88 10.79 -24.09 -2.84
C ILE A 88 10.35 -25.28 -1.96
N SER A 89 9.31 -25.10 -1.14
CA SER A 89 8.75 -26.19 -0.31
C SER A 89 8.11 -27.31 -1.12
N PHE A 90 7.66 -27.05 -2.36
CA PHE A 90 7.10 -28.08 -3.22
C PHE A 90 8.15 -28.78 -4.10
N PHE A 91 9.23 -28.09 -4.45
CA PHE A 91 10.29 -28.66 -5.29
C PHE A 91 11.39 -29.37 -4.51
N SER A 92 11.61 -29.02 -3.24
CA SER A 92 12.67 -29.59 -2.40
C SER A 92 12.09 -30.32 -1.19
N PRO A 93 12.05 -31.67 -1.22
CA PRO A 93 11.61 -32.47 -0.06
C PRO A 93 12.46 -32.21 1.19
N SER A 94 13.77 -31.99 1.03
CA SER A 94 14.67 -31.70 2.14
C SER A 94 14.32 -30.38 2.83
N TYR A 95 14.04 -29.33 2.04
CA TYR A 95 13.59 -28.05 2.59
C TYR A 95 12.23 -28.17 3.27
N ARG A 96 11.27 -28.88 2.65
CA ARG A 96 9.95 -29.16 3.23
C ARG A 96 10.05 -29.84 4.60
N LEU A 97 10.82 -30.92 4.70
CA LEU A 97 11.00 -31.64 5.96
C LEU A 97 11.69 -30.77 7.02
N TRP A 98 12.65 -29.94 6.61
CA TRP A 98 13.34 -29.04 7.52
C TRP A 98 12.40 -27.97 8.11
N ILE A 99 11.60 -27.28 7.28
CA ILE A 99 10.66 -26.26 7.79
C ILE A 99 9.53 -26.86 8.65
N GLN A 100 9.08 -28.08 8.33
CA GLN A 100 8.04 -28.78 9.10
C GLN A 100 8.53 -29.30 10.46
N SER A 101 9.80 -29.74 10.54
CA SER A 101 10.39 -30.24 11.80
C SER A 101 10.84 -29.14 12.75
N ASN A 102 11.13 -27.94 12.24
CA ASN A 102 11.64 -26.82 13.04
C ASN A 102 10.55 -25.79 13.34
N PHE A 103 9.48 -26.20 14.04
CA PHE A 103 8.35 -25.32 14.38
C PHE A 103 8.77 -24.03 15.12
N TRP A 104 9.86 -24.06 15.89
CA TRP A 104 10.37 -22.86 16.57
C TRP A 104 10.76 -21.74 15.59
N LEU A 105 11.22 -22.07 14.38
CA LEU A 105 11.52 -21.08 13.35
C LEU A 105 10.25 -20.39 12.85
N MET A 106 9.13 -21.10 12.77
CA MET A 106 7.84 -20.50 12.45
C MET A 106 7.45 -19.45 13.52
N MET A 107 7.67 -19.75 14.80
CA MET A 107 7.42 -18.79 15.89
C MET A 107 8.32 -17.57 15.77
N VAL A 108 9.62 -17.76 15.53
CA VAL A 108 10.57 -16.66 15.28
C VAL A 108 10.12 -15.83 14.08
N SER A 109 9.60 -16.46 13.04
CA SER A 109 9.12 -15.78 11.85
C SER A 109 7.89 -14.93 12.12
N VAL A 110 6.88 -15.48 12.79
CA VAL A 110 5.63 -14.75 13.11
C VAL A 110 5.91 -13.57 14.05
N PHE A 111 6.62 -13.80 15.16
CA PHE A 111 6.93 -12.71 16.10
C PHE A 111 7.95 -11.72 15.51
N GLY A 112 8.88 -12.21 14.71
CA GLY A 112 9.82 -11.38 13.97
C GLY A 112 9.10 -10.48 12.96
N ALA A 113 8.18 -11.02 12.16
CA ALA A 113 7.37 -10.25 11.22
C ALA A 113 6.59 -9.14 11.95
N LEU A 114 5.94 -9.46 13.07
CA LEU A 114 5.27 -8.45 13.91
C LEU A 114 6.25 -7.36 14.38
N GLY A 115 7.42 -7.75 14.89
CA GLY A 115 8.45 -6.81 15.34
C GLY A 115 8.97 -5.91 14.22
N PHE A 116 9.29 -6.49 13.06
CA PHE A 116 9.72 -5.74 11.87
C PHE A 116 8.62 -4.82 11.35
N MET A 117 7.35 -5.24 11.39
CA MET A 117 6.21 -4.39 11.02
C MET A 117 6.13 -3.16 11.94
N LEU A 118 6.22 -3.34 13.26
CA LEU A 118 6.19 -2.23 14.23
C LEU A 118 7.37 -1.27 14.02
N VAL A 119 8.58 -1.79 13.81
CA VAL A 119 9.77 -0.97 13.53
C VAL A 119 9.62 -0.25 12.20
N THR A 120 9.07 -0.90 11.17
CA THR A 120 8.80 -0.28 9.87
C THR A 120 7.81 0.87 10.02
N TYR A 121 6.75 0.70 10.82
CA TYR A 121 5.79 1.77 11.09
C TYR A 121 6.43 2.96 11.84
N TRP A 122 7.30 2.68 12.82
CA TRP A 122 8.03 3.71 13.56
C TRP A 122 9.03 4.46 12.67
N LYS A 123 9.73 3.75 11.78
CA LYS A 123 10.73 4.30 10.87
C LYS A 123 10.19 4.60 9.47
N ARG A 124 8.87 4.69 9.29
CA ARG A 124 8.25 4.78 7.96
C ARG A 124 8.76 5.93 7.09
N LYS A 125 9.10 7.07 7.69
CA LYS A 125 9.64 8.27 7.02
C LYS A 125 11.17 8.30 6.89
N SER A 126 11.87 7.26 7.35
CA SER A 126 13.34 7.21 7.35
C SER A 126 13.86 6.35 6.20
N TYR A 127 14.11 6.97 5.04
CA TYR A 127 14.73 6.30 3.90
C TYR A 127 16.27 6.22 4.07
N PRO A 128 16.95 5.09 3.72
CA PRO A 128 16.42 3.83 3.20
C PRO A 128 16.10 2.77 4.28
N ALA A 129 16.20 3.12 5.57
CA ALA A 129 16.00 2.16 6.67
C ALA A 129 14.61 1.51 6.65
N ASN A 130 13.58 2.27 6.25
CA ASN A 130 12.22 1.78 6.08
C ASN A 130 12.12 0.60 5.09
N LEU A 131 12.86 0.62 3.99
CA LEU A 131 12.92 -0.48 3.02
C LEU A 131 13.64 -1.72 3.58
N LEU A 132 14.68 -1.52 4.38
CA LEU A 132 15.39 -2.62 5.02
C LEU A 132 14.46 -3.34 6.01
N PHE A 133 13.75 -2.60 6.87
CA PHE A 133 12.79 -3.20 7.80
C PHE A 133 11.60 -3.84 7.08
N LEU A 134 11.11 -3.22 6.00
CA LEU A 134 10.08 -3.80 5.14
C LEU A 134 10.53 -5.13 4.52
N SER A 135 11.79 -5.21 4.07
CA SER A 135 12.32 -6.46 3.50
C SER A 135 12.43 -7.57 4.55
N GLY A 136 12.84 -7.23 5.78
CA GLY A 136 12.84 -8.15 6.91
C GLY A 136 11.45 -8.66 7.25
N PHE A 137 10.46 -7.75 7.34
CA PHE A 137 9.05 -8.10 7.51
C PHE A 137 8.59 -9.07 6.41
N THR A 138 8.83 -8.72 5.15
CA THR A 138 8.36 -9.51 4.00
C THR A 138 9.01 -10.90 3.96
N LEU A 139 10.31 -11.02 4.27
CA LEU A 139 11.00 -12.31 4.30
C LEU A 139 10.46 -13.24 5.39
N LEU A 140 10.20 -12.70 6.58
CA LEU A 140 9.67 -13.47 7.69
C LEU A 140 8.21 -13.86 7.42
N GLU A 141 7.41 -12.96 6.86
CA GLU A 141 6.03 -13.28 6.50
C GLU A 141 5.98 -14.32 5.37
N ALA A 142 6.79 -14.16 4.33
CA ALA A 142 6.93 -15.12 3.24
C ALA A 142 7.39 -16.50 3.75
N TYR A 143 8.28 -16.56 4.74
CA TYR A 143 8.69 -17.81 5.36
C TYR A 143 7.52 -18.46 6.11
N SER A 144 6.75 -17.69 6.88
CA SER A 144 5.55 -18.19 7.57
C SER A 144 4.56 -18.81 6.59
N ILE A 145 4.28 -18.12 5.47
CA ILE A 145 3.42 -18.64 4.40
C ILE A 145 4.01 -19.90 3.75
N SER A 146 5.34 -19.96 3.54
CA SER A 146 6.01 -21.16 3.04
C SER A 146 5.86 -22.35 3.99
N VAL A 147 5.93 -22.14 5.30
CA VAL A 147 5.72 -23.21 6.30
C VAL A 147 4.27 -23.69 6.23
N VAL A 148 3.30 -22.77 6.27
CA VAL A 148 1.87 -23.12 6.26
C VAL A 148 1.51 -23.89 4.99
N THR A 149 1.87 -23.38 3.82
CA THR A 149 1.56 -24.00 2.53
C THR A 149 2.21 -25.38 2.35
N SER A 150 3.33 -25.65 3.03
CA SER A 150 3.99 -26.97 2.99
C SER A 150 3.14 -28.12 3.55
N PHE A 151 2.12 -27.81 4.37
CA PHE A 151 1.17 -28.78 4.91
C PHE A 151 -0.03 -29.05 3.99
N TYR A 152 -0.14 -28.35 2.87
CA TYR A 152 -1.23 -28.51 1.91
C TYR A 152 -0.73 -29.14 0.61
N ASP A 153 -1.67 -29.71 -0.14
CA ASP A 153 -1.39 -30.18 -1.49
C ASP A 153 -1.12 -29.01 -2.44
N ALA A 154 -0.05 -29.14 -3.24
CA ALA A 154 0.38 -28.12 -4.19
C ALA A 154 -0.75 -27.69 -5.15
N ARG A 155 -1.65 -28.62 -5.52
CA ARG A 155 -2.81 -28.32 -6.37
C ARG A 155 -3.77 -27.35 -5.69
N LEU A 156 -4.08 -27.56 -4.41
CA LEU A 156 -4.97 -26.67 -3.64
C LEU A 156 -4.32 -25.30 -3.44
N VAL A 157 -3.02 -25.27 -3.19
CA VAL A 157 -2.24 -24.03 -3.04
C VAL A 157 -2.28 -23.18 -4.31
N ILE A 158 -2.08 -23.78 -5.48
CA ILE A 158 -2.16 -23.07 -6.77
C ILE A 158 -3.58 -22.58 -7.05
N GLN A 159 -4.61 -23.40 -6.77
CA GLN A 159 -6.01 -22.99 -6.93
C GLN A 159 -6.35 -21.79 -6.02
N ALA A 160 -5.95 -21.84 -4.75
CA ALA A 160 -6.15 -20.74 -3.81
C ALA A 160 -5.44 -19.47 -4.27
N LEU A 161 -4.19 -19.57 -4.78
CA LEU A 161 -3.44 -18.44 -5.30
C LEU A 161 -4.17 -17.77 -6.48
N ILE A 162 -4.61 -18.55 -7.47
CA ILE A 162 -5.33 -18.04 -8.65
C ILE A 162 -6.64 -17.33 -8.23
N LEU A 163 -7.41 -17.95 -7.35
CA LEU A 163 -8.66 -17.35 -6.85
C LEU A 163 -8.42 -16.05 -6.08
N THR A 164 -7.39 -16.03 -5.24
CA THR A 164 -7.02 -14.84 -4.45
C THR A 164 -6.61 -13.68 -5.35
N LEU A 165 -5.73 -13.94 -6.33
CA LEU A 165 -5.29 -12.92 -7.27
C LEU A 165 -6.44 -12.41 -8.14
N GLY A 166 -7.33 -13.30 -8.59
CA GLY A 166 -8.53 -12.94 -9.33
C GLY A 166 -9.47 -12.05 -8.51
N LEU A 167 -9.75 -12.42 -7.26
CA LEU A 167 -10.56 -11.62 -6.35
C LEU A 167 -9.91 -10.28 -6.03
N PHE A 168 -8.62 -10.27 -5.73
CA PHE A 168 -7.88 -9.04 -5.47
C PHE A 168 -7.97 -8.06 -6.63
N VAL A 169 -7.72 -8.51 -7.87
CA VAL A 169 -7.83 -7.65 -9.06
C VAL A 169 -9.27 -7.16 -9.25
N ALA A 170 -10.27 -8.05 -9.16
CA ALA A 170 -11.67 -7.70 -9.34
C ALA A 170 -12.15 -6.67 -8.30
N LEU A 171 -11.83 -6.88 -7.01
CA LEU A 171 -12.18 -5.99 -5.91
C LEU A 171 -11.44 -4.67 -6.02
N THR A 172 -10.15 -4.69 -6.37
CA THR A 172 -9.36 -3.47 -6.59
C THR A 172 -9.98 -2.62 -7.69
N LEU A 173 -10.29 -3.22 -8.85
CA LEU A 173 -10.92 -2.51 -9.97
C LEU A 173 -12.31 -1.96 -9.60
N PHE A 174 -13.08 -2.71 -8.82
CA PHE A 174 -14.37 -2.26 -8.32
C PHE A 174 -14.22 -1.07 -7.36
N ALA A 175 -13.26 -1.12 -6.43
CA ALA A 175 -12.94 -0.04 -5.50
C ALA A 175 -12.46 1.23 -6.21
N CYS A 176 -11.72 1.10 -7.33
CA CYS A 176 -11.33 2.23 -8.18
C CYS A 176 -12.53 2.95 -8.81
N GLN A 177 -13.54 2.19 -9.24
CA GLN A 177 -14.62 2.70 -10.09
C GLN A 177 -15.85 3.14 -9.31
N THR A 178 -16.07 2.54 -8.14
CA THR A 178 -17.26 2.79 -7.34
C THR A 178 -17.25 4.20 -6.71
N LYS A 179 -18.43 4.80 -6.68
CA LYS A 179 -18.69 6.07 -5.96
C LYS A 179 -18.99 5.85 -4.49
N TYR A 180 -19.32 4.62 -4.09
CA TYR A 180 -19.57 4.28 -2.70
C TYR A 180 -18.28 4.39 -1.89
N ASP A 181 -18.36 5.01 -0.71
CA ASP A 181 -17.25 5.18 0.19
C ASP A 181 -17.21 4.05 1.24
N PHE A 182 -16.40 3.03 0.95
CA PHE A 182 -16.19 1.89 1.82
C PHE A 182 -15.35 2.23 3.05
N THR A 183 -14.64 3.37 3.09
CA THR A 183 -13.75 3.70 4.23
C THR A 183 -14.50 3.79 5.57
N ASN A 184 -15.80 4.10 5.53
CA ASN A 184 -16.69 4.05 6.70
C ASN A 184 -16.87 2.65 7.30
N TRP A 185 -16.44 1.59 6.60
CA TRP A 185 -16.52 0.22 7.08
C TRP A 185 -15.41 -0.15 8.06
N MET A 186 -14.35 0.67 8.16
CA MET A 186 -13.17 0.39 9.00
C MET A 186 -13.49 -0.05 10.44
N PRO A 187 -14.39 0.62 11.20
CA PRO A 187 -14.68 0.19 12.58
C PRO A 187 -15.31 -1.21 12.65
N TYR A 188 -16.15 -1.57 11.68
CA TYR A 188 -16.77 -2.89 11.62
C TYR A 188 -15.76 -3.96 11.21
N LEU A 189 -14.89 -3.66 10.25
CA LEU A 189 -13.81 -4.56 9.85
C LEU A 189 -12.81 -4.77 10.99
N PHE A 190 -12.50 -3.74 11.76
CA PHE A 190 -11.65 -3.85 12.94
C PHE A 190 -12.25 -4.78 13.99
N GLY A 191 -13.57 -4.64 14.25
CA GLY A 191 -14.30 -5.58 15.11
C GLY A 191 -14.30 -7.01 14.57
N GLY A 192 -14.50 -7.18 13.25
CA GLY A 192 -14.45 -8.47 12.58
C GLY A 192 -13.07 -9.14 12.65
N LEU A 193 -11.99 -8.37 12.53
CA LEU A 193 -10.63 -8.86 12.69
C LEU A 193 -10.39 -9.39 14.12
N TRP A 194 -10.80 -8.64 15.14
CA TRP A 194 -10.71 -9.10 16.53
C TRP A 194 -11.54 -10.36 16.78
N PHE A 195 -12.73 -10.44 16.18
CA PHE A 195 -13.53 -11.66 16.23
C PHE A 195 -12.77 -12.85 15.63
N LEU A 196 -12.15 -12.72 14.44
CA LEU A 196 -11.35 -13.78 13.84
C LEU A 196 -10.16 -14.18 14.71
N ILE A 197 -9.45 -13.21 15.30
CA ILE A 197 -8.30 -13.46 16.17
C ILE A 197 -8.73 -14.24 17.42
N LEU A 198 -9.77 -13.78 18.12
CA LEU A 198 -10.25 -14.44 19.34
C LEU A 198 -10.83 -15.81 19.04
N PHE A 199 -11.59 -15.95 17.95
CA PHE A 199 -12.12 -17.23 17.51
C PHE A 199 -10.99 -18.20 17.15
N GLY A 200 -10.00 -17.74 16.37
CA GLY A 200 -8.81 -18.51 16.00
C GLY A 200 -8.02 -18.95 17.23
N PHE A 201 -7.87 -18.09 18.23
CA PHE A 201 -7.24 -18.44 19.51
C PHE A 201 -8.01 -19.53 20.26
N VAL A 202 -9.34 -19.44 20.34
CA VAL A 202 -10.18 -20.48 20.93
C VAL A 202 -10.03 -21.80 20.15
N ALA A 203 -10.04 -21.75 18.81
CA ALA A 203 -9.91 -22.93 17.95
C ALA A 203 -8.58 -23.69 18.12
N VAL A 204 -7.54 -23.08 18.69
CA VAL A 204 -6.31 -23.80 19.05
C VAL A 204 -6.54 -24.81 20.18
N PHE A 205 -7.45 -24.53 21.11
CA PHE A 205 -7.73 -25.38 22.29
C PHE A 205 -8.88 -26.37 22.06
N PHE A 206 -9.73 -26.12 21.07
CA PHE A 206 -10.90 -26.95 20.79
C PHE A 206 -10.81 -27.50 19.36
N PRO A 207 -10.80 -28.84 19.17
CA PRO A 207 -10.74 -29.43 17.84
C PRO A 207 -11.97 -29.04 17.02
N ALA A 208 -11.75 -28.28 15.96
CA ALA A 208 -12.80 -27.87 15.02
C ALA A 208 -13.16 -29.03 14.08
N ASN A 209 -14.46 -29.20 13.80
CA ASN A 209 -14.91 -30.08 12.73
C ASN A 209 -14.76 -29.39 11.36
N SER A 210 -14.86 -30.17 10.27
CA SER A 210 -14.71 -29.63 8.91
C SER A 210 -15.69 -28.48 8.61
N THR A 211 -16.91 -28.53 9.17
CA THR A 211 -17.90 -27.45 9.02
C THR A 211 -17.45 -26.15 9.68
N VAL A 212 -16.85 -26.19 10.87
CA VAL A 212 -16.33 -25.01 11.56
C VAL A 212 -15.16 -24.39 10.79
N GLU A 213 -14.25 -25.21 10.25
CA GLU A 213 -13.15 -24.73 9.41
C GLU A 213 -13.65 -24.05 8.13
N LEU A 214 -14.68 -24.61 7.50
CA LEU A 214 -15.33 -24.02 6.32
C LEU A 214 -15.97 -22.66 6.65
N ILE A 215 -16.73 -22.59 7.74
CA ILE A 215 -17.40 -21.34 8.18
C ILE A 215 -16.36 -20.28 8.54
N TYR A 216 -15.33 -20.65 9.30
CA TYR A 216 -14.25 -19.74 9.68
C TYR A 216 -13.51 -19.22 8.45
N GLY A 217 -13.15 -20.10 7.51
CA GLY A 217 -12.55 -19.73 6.24
C GLY A 217 -13.44 -18.79 5.43
N GLY A 218 -14.75 -19.07 5.34
CA GLY A 218 -15.72 -18.22 4.65
C GLY A 218 -15.86 -16.82 5.26
N LEU A 219 -15.96 -16.72 6.58
CA LEU A 219 -16.01 -15.44 7.30
C LEU A 219 -14.71 -14.65 7.12
N ALA A 220 -13.56 -15.31 7.24
CA ALA A 220 -12.27 -14.68 7.01
C ALA A 220 -12.16 -14.16 5.57
N ALA A 221 -12.54 -14.97 4.58
CA ALA A 221 -12.50 -14.57 3.17
C ALA A 221 -13.38 -13.34 2.90
N LEU A 222 -14.58 -13.28 3.50
CA LEU A 222 -15.46 -12.11 3.37
C LEU A 222 -14.83 -10.86 4.01
N ILE A 223 -14.33 -10.98 5.24
CA ILE A 223 -13.72 -9.86 5.97
C ILE A 223 -12.50 -9.32 5.22
N PHE A 224 -11.57 -10.19 4.80
CA PHE A 224 -10.37 -9.73 4.07
C PHE A 224 -10.69 -9.24 2.65
N SER A 225 -11.73 -9.76 2.00
CA SER A 225 -12.24 -9.16 0.75
C SER A 225 -12.77 -7.73 0.96
N ALA A 226 -13.45 -7.49 2.09
CA ALA A 226 -13.92 -6.15 2.44
C ALA A 226 -12.76 -5.22 2.84
N TYR A 227 -11.73 -5.73 3.54
CA TYR A 227 -10.49 -4.96 3.77
C TYR A 227 -9.82 -4.55 2.47
N ILE A 228 -9.68 -5.44 1.47
CA ILE A 228 -9.13 -5.07 0.15
C ILE A 228 -9.88 -3.89 -0.46
N LEU A 229 -11.22 -3.85 -0.37
CA LEU A 229 -12.01 -2.72 -0.88
C LEU A 229 -11.68 -1.41 -0.15
N VAL A 230 -11.66 -1.47 1.19
CA VAL A 230 -11.36 -0.32 2.05
C VAL A 230 -9.95 0.19 1.84
N ASP A 231 -8.97 -0.70 1.92
CA ASP A 231 -7.55 -0.37 1.83
C ASP A 231 -7.20 0.15 0.44
N THR A 232 -7.80 -0.42 -0.61
CA THR A 232 -7.68 0.13 -1.96
C THR A 232 -8.16 1.58 -2.03
N GLN A 233 -9.29 1.91 -1.40
CA GLN A 233 -9.80 3.30 -1.35
C GLN A 233 -8.95 4.20 -0.46
N LEU A 234 -8.35 3.67 0.61
CA LEU A 234 -7.39 4.42 1.43
C LEU A 234 -6.14 4.78 0.63
N VAL A 235 -5.59 3.83 -0.14
CA VAL A 235 -4.45 4.05 -1.04
C VAL A 235 -4.75 5.14 -2.07
N MET A 236 -5.98 5.20 -2.59
CA MET A 236 -6.32 6.21 -3.61
C MET A 236 -6.57 7.61 -3.08
N ARG A 237 -6.96 7.74 -1.80
CA ARG A 237 -7.56 8.98 -1.30
C ARG A 237 -6.95 9.50 0.00
N HIS A 238 -6.62 8.63 0.96
CA HIS A 238 -6.41 9.04 2.35
C HIS A 238 -4.96 8.98 2.82
N TYR A 239 -4.14 8.08 2.28
CA TYR A 239 -2.72 8.05 2.66
C TYR A 239 -2.00 9.35 2.28
N HIS A 240 -0.92 9.65 2.99
CA HIS A 240 0.05 10.65 2.55
C HIS A 240 0.98 10.05 1.47
N VAL A 241 1.52 10.88 0.58
CA VAL A 241 2.37 10.47 -0.55
C VAL A 241 3.67 9.77 -0.12
N GLU A 242 4.07 9.92 1.14
CA GLU A 242 5.26 9.30 1.76
C GLU A 242 4.93 8.03 2.59
N GLU A 243 3.68 7.59 2.59
CA GLU A 243 3.23 6.44 3.36
C GLU A 243 3.03 5.19 2.49
N GLU A 244 3.78 5.08 1.38
CA GLU A 244 3.66 3.96 0.42
C GLU A 244 3.99 2.60 1.06
N ILE A 245 4.85 2.60 2.08
CA ILE A 245 5.23 1.39 2.82
C ILE A 245 4.10 0.90 3.72
N ALA A 246 3.40 1.80 4.42
CA ALA A 246 2.27 1.41 5.26
C ALA A 246 1.12 0.88 4.39
N ALA A 247 0.80 1.60 3.31
CA ALA A 247 -0.18 1.19 2.32
C ALA A 247 0.10 -0.21 1.71
N SER A 248 1.35 -0.49 1.35
CA SER A 248 1.72 -1.78 0.78
C SER A 248 1.67 -2.92 1.81
N ILE A 249 2.07 -2.68 3.07
CA ILE A 249 1.94 -3.68 4.14
C ILE A 249 0.48 -4.07 4.37
N SER A 250 -0.46 -3.12 4.43
CA SER A 250 -1.86 -3.43 4.69
C SER A 250 -2.47 -4.26 3.55
N LEU A 251 -2.31 -3.84 2.30
CA LEU A 251 -2.76 -4.61 1.14
C LEU A 251 -2.10 -6.00 1.05
N TYR A 252 -0.82 -6.11 1.43
CA TYR A 252 -0.12 -7.40 1.46
C TYR A 252 -0.75 -8.35 2.48
N LEU A 253 -1.00 -7.87 3.70
CA LEU A 253 -1.65 -8.67 4.75
C LEU A 253 -3.08 -9.06 4.36
N ASP A 254 -3.84 -8.17 3.72
CA ASP A 254 -5.19 -8.50 3.25
C ASP A 254 -5.18 -9.64 2.23
N ILE A 255 -4.26 -9.59 1.26
CA ILE A 255 -4.11 -10.62 0.24
C ILE A 255 -3.66 -11.94 0.85
N LEU A 256 -2.67 -11.92 1.76
CA LEU A 256 -2.20 -13.14 2.42
C LEU A 256 -3.29 -13.79 3.26
N ASN A 257 -4.03 -13.01 4.03
CA ASN A 257 -5.09 -13.55 4.86
C ASN A 257 -6.28 -14.06 4.02
N LEU A 258 -6.63 -13.37 2.93
CA LEU A 258 -7.60 -13.88 1.96
C LEU A 258 -7.12 -15.20 1.33
N PHE A 259 -5.84 -15.29 0.96
CA PHE A 259 -5.24 -16.51 0.44
C PHE A 259 -5.33 -17.68 1.44
N LEU A 260 -4.95 -17.46 2.70
CA LEU A 260 -5.04 -18.48 3.75
C LEU A 260 -6.50 -18.89 4.01
N ALA A 261 -7.44 -17.96 3.96
CA ALA A 261 -8.86 -18.24 4.10
C ALA A 261 -9.39 -19.11 2.94
N ILE A 262 -9.06 -18.77 1.69
CA ILE A 262 -9.45 -19.57 0.52
C ILE A 262 -8.79 -20.95 0.54
N LEU A 263 -7.50 -21.02 0.88
CA LEU A 263 -6.78 -22.29 1.01
C LEU A 263 -7.43 -23.22 2.04
N ARG A 264 -7.85 -22.67 3.18
CA ARG A 264 -8.59 -23.40 4.22
C ARG A 264 -9.93 -23.92 3.72
N ILE A 265 -10.71 -23.10 3.00
CA ILE A 265 -11.98 -23.51 2.40
C ILE A 265 -11.77 -24.68 1.44
N LEU A 266 -10.81 -24.57 0.51
CA LEU A 266 -10.53 -25.61 -0.48
C LEU A 266 -10.06 -26.91 0.19
N ASN A 267 -9.23 -26.81 1.23
CA ASN A 267 -8.77 -27.98 1.98
C ASN A 267 -9.91 -28.67 2.76
N SER A 268 -10.80 -27.90 3.40
CA SER A 268 -11.97 -28.45 4.09
C SER A 268 -12.91 -29.19 3.12
N GLN A 269 -13.10 -28.65 1.91
CA GLN A 269 -13.92 -29.29 0.87
C GLN A 269 -13.28 -30.56 0.31
N ASN A 270 -11.96 -30.61 0.17
CA ASN A 270 -11.25 -31.79 -0.33
C ASN A 270 -11.21 -32.95 0.69
N ASN A 271 -11.27 -32.64 1.99
CA ASN A 271 -11.22 -33.62 3.07
C ASN A 271 -12.60 -34.14 3.52
N ASN A 272 -13.69 -33.62 2.93
CA ASN A 272 -15.07 -34.12 3.11
C ASN A 272 -15.48 -35.01 1.93
#